data_AF-A0A933SXT1-F1
#
_entry.id   AF-A0A933SXT1-F1
#
_cell.length_a   1.000
_cell.length_b   1.000
_cell.length_c   1.000
_cell.angle_alpha   90.00
_cell.angle_beta   90.00
_cell.angle_gamma   90.00
#
_symmetry.space_group_name_H-M   'P 1'
#
loop_
_entity.id
_entity.type
_entity.pdbx_description
1 polymer ?
#
loop_
_entity_poly.entity_id
_entity_poly.type
_entity_poly.pdbx_seq_one_letter_code
_entity_poly.pdbx_strand_id
1 'polypeptide(L)' 'MKFLVDGMLGRLAKWMRILGCDVECFPGMEDGELVELALAEGRVLITRDTLLVKRKKARGNSFLW' A
#
# COMPACT_ATOMS: atom_id res chain seq x y z
N MET A 1 -8.52 -7.93 -7.07
CA MET A 1 -7.33 -7.70 -6.23
C MET A 1 -7.41 -6.26 -5.71
N LYS A 2 -7.25 -6.05 -4.41
CA LYS A 2 -7.37 -4.71 -3.78
C LYS A 2 -5.99 -4.19 -3.40
N PHE A 3 -5.78 -2.90 -3.56
CA PHE A 3 -4.50 -2.26 -3.27
C PHE A 3 -4.65 -1.17 -2.20
N LEU A 4 -3.62 -1.08 -1.36
CA LEU A 4 -3.40 0.01 -0.43
C LEU A 4 -2.13 0.73 -0.88
N VAL A 5 -2.19 2.05 -1.06
CA VAL A 5 -1.07 2.85 -1.57
C VAL A 5 -0.70 3.90 -0.53
N ASP A 6 0.59 4.00 -0.19
CA ASP A 6 1.07 5.04 0.73
C ASP A 6 0.86 6.46 0.17
N GLY A 7 0.98 7.47 1.04
CA GLY A 7 0.85 8.87 0.64
C GLY A 7 1.91 9.34 -0.38
N MET A 8 3.04 8.65 -0.49
CA MET A 8 4.11 9.00 -1.43
C MET A 8 3.72 8.67 -2.87
N LEU A 9 2.76 7.78 -3.08
CA LEU A 9 2.40 7.23 -4.38
C LEU A 9 1.04 7.72 -4.92
N GLY A 10 0.59 8.90 -4.48
CA GLY A 10 -0.71 9.46 -4.89
C GLY A 10 -0.93 9.56 -6.42
N ARG A 11 0.13 9.83 -7.21
CA ARG A 11 0.04 9.83 -8.68
C ARG A 11 -0.19 8.42 -9.25
N LEU A 12 0.44 7.41 -8.67
CA LEU A 12 0.23 6.02 -9.05
C LEU A 12 -1.19 5.57 -8.69
N ALA A 13 -1.66 5.89 -7.48
CA ALA A 13 -3.03 5.59 -7.05
C ALA A 13 -4.07 6.18 -8.02
N LYS A 14 -3.83 7.40 -8.53
CA LYS A 14 -4.69 8.02 -9.56
C LYS A 14 -4.74 7.17 -10.85
N TRP A 15 -3.58 6.76 -11.37
CA TRP A 15 -3.53 5.94 -12.59
C TRP A 15 -4.17 4.56 -12.39
N MET A 16 -3.93 3.92 -11.26
CA MET A 16 -4.54 2.63 -10.96
C MET A 16 -6.07 2.71 -10.92
N ARG A 17 -6.63 3.79 -10.35
CA ARG A 17 -8.08 4.02 -10.38
C ARG A 17 -8.61 4.23 -11.80
N ILE A 18 -7.89 4.97 -12.65
CA ILE A 18 -8.25 5.15 -14.07
C ILE A 18 -8.27 3.80 -14.80
N LEU A 19 -7.35 2.90 -14.46
CA LEU A 19 -7.28 1.54 -15.01
C LEU A 19 -8.32 0.57 -14.40
N GLY A 20 -9.18 1.04 -13.49
CA GLY A 20 -10.24 0.24 -12.87
C GLY A 20 -9.78 -0.65 -11.70
N CYS A 21 -8.61 -0.39 -11.13
CA CYS A 21 -8.15 -1.10 -9.93
C CYS A 21 -8.84 -0.55 -8.66
N ASP A 22 -9.17 -1.44 -7.73
CA ASP A 22 -9.61 -1.09 -6.38
C ASP A 22 -8.40 -0.62 -5.56
N VAL A 23 -8.29 0.71 -5.37
CA VAL A 23 -7.15 1.36 -4.73
C VAL A 23 -7.58 2.38 -3.70
N GLU A 24 -7.16 2.14 -2.46
CA GLU A 24 -7.22 3.11 -1.37
C GLU A 24 -5.84 3.73 -1.10
N CYS A 25 -5.84 5.00 -0.75
CA CYS A 25 -4.63 5.75 -0.45
C CYS A 25 -4.88 6.61 0.78
N PHE A 26 -4.04 6.43 1.80
CA PHE A 26 -4.14 7.13 3.07
C PHE A 26 -2.90 8.00 3.29
N PRO A 27 -2.90 9.24 2.77
CA PRO A 27 -1.82 10.17 3.04
C PRO A 27 -1.79 10.53 4.52
N GLY A 28 -0.66 10.26 5.18
CA GLY A 28 -0.43 10.62 6.58
C GLY A 28 -0.75 9.53 7.61
N MET A 29 -1.20 8.35 7.18
CA MET A 29 -1.30 7.18 8.06
C MET A 29 0.10 6.65 8.36
N GLU A 30 0.36 6.23 9.60
CA GLU A 30 1.66 5.66 9.94
C GLU A 30 1.86 4.32 9.24
N ASP A 31 3.11 4.10 8.83
CA ASP A 31 3.66 2.86 8.30
C ASP A 31 3.13 1.57 8.97
N GLY A 32 3.02 1.57 10.30
CA GLY A 32 2.54 0.41 11.06
C GLY A 32 1.06 0.14 10.80
N GLU A 33 0.24 1.18 10.81
CA GLU A 33 -1.21 1.14 10.61
C GLU A 33 -1.55 0.74 9.17
N LEU A 34 -0.79 1.25 8.18
CA LEU A 34 -0.93 0.86 6.77
C LEU A 34 -0.73 -0.65 6.58
N VAL A 35 0.29 -1.23 7.22
CA VAL A 35 0.56 -2.67 7.13
C VAL A 35 -0.55 -3.47 7.82
N GLU A 36 -1.03 -3.04 8.98
CA GLU A 36 -2.11 -3.72 9.70
C GLU A 36 -3.43 -3.68 8.91
N LEU A 37 -3.77 -2.53 8.32
CA LEU A 37 -4.95 -2.39 7.48
C LEU A 37 -4.85 -3.26 6.22
N ALA A 38 -3.69 -3.26 5.55
CA ALA A 38 -3.48 -4.11 4.38
C ALA A 38 -3.63 -5.60 4.70
N LEU A 39 -3.11 -6.05 5.85
CA LEU A 39 -3.26 -7.43 6.31
C LEU A 39 -4.70 -7.75 6.70
N ALA A 40 -5.36 -6.87 7.46
CA ALA A 40 -6.73 -7.07 7.94
C ALA A 40 -7.73 -7.15 6.79
N GLU A 41 -7.54 -6.36 5.74
CA GLU A 41 -8.43 -6.33 4.58
C GLU A 41 -7.97 -7.21 3.41
N GLY A 42 -6.85 -7.93 3.56
CA GLY A 42 -6.28 -8.76 2.49
C GLY A 42 -5.86 -7.96 1.26
N ARG A 43 -5.45 -6.70 1.43
CA ARG A 43 -4.94 -5.82 0.35
C ARG A 43 -3.45 -6.02 0.14
N VAL A 44 -3.03 -5.72 -1.08
CA VAL A 44 -1.61 -5.61 -1.44
C VAL A 44 -1.16 -4.18 -1.13
N LEU A 45 -0.13 -4.04 -0.30
CA LEU A 45 0.45 -2.74 0.03
C LEU A 45 1.52 -2.36 -1.00
N ILE A 46 1.34 -1.21 -1.64
CA ILE A 46 2.31 -0.60 -2.54
C ILE A 46 2.89 0.63 -1.84
N THR A 47 4.20 0.60 -1.63
CA THR A 47 4.95 1.66 -0.98
C THR A 47 6.32 1.81 -1.65
N ARG A 48 6.84 3.04 -1.67
CA ARG A 48 8.24 3.29 -2.06
C ARG A 48 9.21 3.20 -0.89
N ASP A 49 8.72 3.04 0.33
CA ASP A 49 9.56 2.91 1.51
C ASP A 49 10.10 1.48 1.65
N THR A 50 11.39 1.33 1.32
CA THR A 50 12.11 0.06 1.44
C THR A 50 12.31 -0.40 2.88
N LEU A 51 12.21 0.48 3.88
CA LEU A 51 12.24 0.13 5.30
C LEU A 51 10.91 -0.49 5.75
N LEU A 52 9.80 -0.06 5.17
CA LEU A 52 8.48 -0.64 5.42
C LEU A 52 8.42 -2.11 5.01
N VAL A 53 8.93 -2.40 3.81
CA VAL A 53 9.00 -3.76 3.25
C VAL A 53 9.90 -4.67 4.08
N LYS A 54 10.91 -4.11 4.76
CA LYS A 54 11.80 -4.85 5.67
C LYS A 54 11.15 -5.18 7.02
N ARG A 55 10.03 -4.55 7.41
CA ARG A 55 9.30 -4.91 8.63
C ARG A 55 8.72 -6.32 8.47
N LYS A 56 8.97 -7.21 9.44
CA LYS A 56 8.53 -8.63 9.42
C LYS A 56 7.04 -8.81 9.08
N LYS A 57 6.16 -7.87 9.47
CA LYS A 57 4.72 -7.90 9.17
C LYS A 57 4.39 -7.72 7.68
N ALA A 58 5.21 -7.01 6.90
CA ALA A 58 4.93 -6.69 5.50
C ALA A 58 5.39 -7.76 4.48
N ARG A 59 6.18 -8.76 4.93
CA ARG A 59 6.90 -9.70 4.06
C ARG A 59 6.05 -10.65 3.21
N GLY A 60 4.73 -10.71 3.42
CA GLY A 60 3.81 -11.56 2.63
C GLY A 60 2.99 -10.82 1.56
N ASN A 61 2.80 -9.51 1.70
CA ASN A 61 1.77 -8.75 0.96
C ASN A 61 2.26 -7.42 0.35
N SER A 62 3.58 -7.21 0.24
CA SER A 62 4.15 -5.97 -0.30
C SER A 62 4.91 -6.18 -1.59
N PHE A 63 4.72 -5.28 -2.57
CA PHE A 63 5.47 -5.23 -3.84
C PHE A 63 6.21 -3.89 -3.93
N LEU A 64 7.50 -3.94 -4.29
CA LEU A 64 8.36 -2.78 -4.51
C LEU A 64 8.24 -2.28 -5.96
N TRP A 65 8.06 -0.97 -6.15
CA TRP A 65 8.18 -0.28 -7.43
C TRP A 65 8.92 1.04 -7.26
#